data_AF-A0A354WF80-F1
#
_entry.id   AF-A0A354WF80-F1
#
_cell.length_a   1.000
_cell.length_b   1.000
_cell.length_c   1.000
_cell.angle_alpha   90.00
_cell.angle_beta   90.00
_cell.angle_gamma   90.00
#
_symmetry.space_group_name_H-M   'P 1'
#
loop_
_entity.id
_entity.type
_entity.pdbx_description
1 polymer ?
#
loop_
_entity_poly.entity_id
_entity_poly.type
_entity_poly.pdbx_seq_one_letter_code
_entity_poly.pdbx_strand_id
1 'polypeptide(L)'
;EFFNISNGEPTELFNLLQRLSEKLNIYLNFKPLPYPIAYTLATGMEWIYKYLLPDQEPALTCYTLGLLAFSQTLDITSAKIKLRYEPGISIEQGLDEFVQYWKL
;
A
#
# COMPACT_ATOMS: atom_id res chain seq x y z
N GLU A 1 23.17 -9.67 -8.17
CA GLU A 1 22.90 -9.06 -6.85
C GLU A 1 21.50 -8.48 -6.87
N PHE A 2 20.80 -8.47 -5.74
CA PHE A 2 19.46 -7.90 -5.61
C PHE A 2 19.52 -6.63 -4.77
N PHE A 3 18.80 -5.59 -5.20
CA PHE A 3 18.72 -4.31 -4.52
C PHE A 3 17.25 -4.01 -4.21
N ASN A 4 16.94 -3.74 -2.94
CA ASN A 4 15.64 -3.20 -2.58
C ASN A 4 15.69 -1.68 -2.64
N ILE A 5 14.69 -1.07 -3.26
CA ILE A 5 14.52 0.38 -3.35
C ILE A 5 13.25 0.74 -2.61
N SER A 6 13.39 1.58 -1.59
CA SER A 6 12.30 2.05 -0.75
C SER A 6 12.72 3.35 -0.06
N ASN A 7 11.79 4.05 0.56
CA ASN A 7 12.03 5.28 1.32
C ASN A 7 12.92 5.09 2.57
N GLY A 8 13.17 3.85 3.00
CA GLY A 8 14.02 3.57 4.15
C GLY A 8 13.40 3.93 5.51
N GLU A 9 12.10 4.24 5.53
CA GLU A 9 11.32 4.61 6.71
C GLU A 9 10.26 3.53 6.96
N PRO A 10 10.50 2.52 7.81
CA PRO A 10 9.49 1.53 8.14
C PRO A 10 8.35 2.22 8.91
N THR A 11 7.14 2.13 8.37
CA THR A 11 5.93 2.74 8.97
C THR A 11 4.77 1.76 8.91
N GLU A 12 4.01 1.71 9.99
CA GLU A 12 2.76 0.96 10.06
C GLU A 12 1.73 1.52 9.08
N LEU A 13 1.19 0.67 8.20
CA LEU A 13 0.24 1.06 7.16
C LEU A 13 -0.97 1.80 7.72
N PHE A 14 -1.56 1.30 8.82
CA PHE A 14 -2.72 1.94 9.45
C PHE A 14 -2.42 3.36 9.94
N ASN A 15 -1.24 3.59 10.50
CA ASN A 15 -0.82 4.92 10.92
C ASN A 15 -0.63 5.85 9.72
N LEU A 16 -0.09 5.34 8.61
CA LEU A 16 0.07 6.09 7.36
C LEU A 16 -1.30 6.46 6.76
N LEU A 17 -2.24 5.52 6.69
CA LEU A 17 -3.60 5.75 6.22
C LEU A 17 -4.35 6.76 7.11
N GLN A 18 -4.19 6.67 8.42
CA GLN A 18 -4.78 7.63 9.35
C GLN A 18 -4.26 9.05 9.10
N ARG A 19 -2.93 9.24 9.04
CA ARG A 19 -2.32 10.54 8.73
C ARG A 19 -2.80 11.10 7.40
N LEU A 20 -2.88 10.25 6.37
CA LEU A 20 -3.39 10.65 5.06
C LEU A 20 -4.85 11.11 5.15
N SER A 21 -5.70 10.37 5.86
CA SER A 21 -7.12 10.70 6.02
C SER A 21 -7.34 12.04 6.74
N GLU A 22 -6.51 12.34 7.74
CA GLU A 22 -6.52 13.61 8.45
C GLU A 22 -6.18 14.77 7.50
N LYS A 23 -5.16 14.61 6.64
CA LYS A 23 -4.77 15.63 5.64
C LYS A 23 -5.81 15.84 4.54
N LEU A 24 -6.53 14.77 4.16
CA LEU A 24 -7.61 14.82 3.17
C LEU A 24 -8.96 15.25 3.76
N ASN A 25 -9.08 15.34 5.08
CA ASN A 25 -10.35 15.55 5.79
C ASN A 25 -11.40 14.48 5.44
N ILE A 26 -10.97 13.22 5.32
CA ILE A 26 -11.81 12.06 5.06
C ILE A 26 -11.90 11.22 6.34
N TYR A 27 -13.10 10.79 6.70
CA TYR A 27 -13.30 9.88 7.82
C TYR A 27 -13.03 8.44 7.39
N LEU A 28 -11.98 7.81 7.94
CA LEU A 28 -11.71 6.38 7.78
C LEU A 28 -12.25 5.59 8.99
N ASN A 29 -13.06 4.57 8.70
CA ASN A 29 -13.54 3.62 9.70
C ASN A 29 -12.93 2.24 9.44
N PHE A 30 -11.88 1.91 10.19
CA PHE A 30 -11.22 0.61 10.10
C PHE A 30 -12.07 -0.46 10.78
N LYS A 31 -12.43 -1.51 10.03
CA LYS A 31 -13.15 -2.67 10.56
C LYS A 31 -12.24 -3.88 10.58
N PRO A 32 -12.09 -4.57 11.73
CA PRO A 32 -11.33 -5.80 11.78
C PRO A 32 -12.04 -6.86 10.96
N LEU A 33 -11.28 -7.53 10.08
CA LEU A 33 -11.77 -8.63 9.26
C LEU A 33 -10.75 -9.78 9.33
N PRO A 34 -11.14 -10.99 9.78
CA PRO A 34 -10.24 -12.13 9.79
C PRO A 34 -9.70 -12.46 8.40
N TYR A 35 -8.39 -12.71 8.31
CA TYR A 35 -7.71 -12.97 7.04
C TYR A 35 -8.36 -14.08 6.19
N PRO A 36 -8.78 -15.24 6.73
CA PRO A 36 -9.40 -16.29 5.90
C PRO A 36 -10.70 -15.84 5.21
N ILE A 37 -11.47 -14.97 5.88
CA ILE A 37 -12.70 -14.40 5.33
C ILE A 37 -12.34 -13.42 4.22
N ALA A 38 -11.41 -12.50 4.48
CA ALA A 38 -10.94 -11.54 3.49
C ALA A 38 -10.35 -12.24 2.25
N TYR A 39 -9.59 -13.31 2.44
CA TYR A 39 -8.98 -14.09 1.37
C TYR A 39 -10.01 -14.78 0.48
N THR A 40 -11.05 -15.36 1.11
CA THR A 40 -12.17 -15.96 0.37
C THR A 40 -12.91 -14.92 -0.47
N LEU A 41 -13.14 -13.72 0.09
CA LEU A 41 -13.77 -12.61 -0.64
C LEU A 41 -12.91 -12.17 -1.83
N ALA A 42 -11.61 -11.95 -1.62
CA ALA A 42 -10.69 -11.54 -2.66
C ALA A 42 -10.60 -12.57 -3.81
N THR A 43 -10.52 -13.86 -3.47
CA THR A 43 -10.50 -14.96 -4.45
C THR A 43 -11.80 -14.99 -5.27
N GLY A 44 -12.94 -14.83 -4.60
CA GLY A 44 -14.24 -14.78 -5.27
C GLY A 44 -14.36 -13.59 -6.22
N MET A 45 -13.87 -12.41 -5.80
CA MET A 45 -13.87 -11.21 -6.64
C MET A 45 -12.97 -11.39 -7.87
N GLU A 46 -11.75 -11.88 -7.71
CA GLU A 46 -10.87 -12.16 -8.86
C GLU A 46 -11.51 -13.14 -9.85
N TRP A 47 -12.16 -14.19 -9.35
CA TRP A 47 -12.85 -15.16 -10.20
C TRP A 47 -14.02 -14.52 -10.97
N ILE A 48 -14.88 -13.77 -10.29
CA ILE A 48 -16.03 -13.08 -10.91
C ILE A 48 -15.55 -12.13 -12.01
N TYR A 49 -14.55 -11.30 -11.71
CA TYR A 49 -14.07 -10.31 -12.66
C TYR A 49 -13.33 -10.97 -13.83
N LYS A 50 -12.58 -12.05 -13.58
CA LYS A 50 -11.92 -12.81 -14.65
C LYS A 50 -12.90 -13.42 -15.66
N TYR A 51 -14.06 -13.90 -15.22
CA TYR A 51 -14.98 -14.68 -16.08
C TYR A 51 -16.26 -13.96 -16.48
N LEU A 52 -16.76 -13.03 -15.65
CA LEU A 52 -18.04 -12.35 -15.86
C LEU A 52 -17.87 -10.87 -16.18
N LEU A 53 -16.76 -10.24 -15.78
CA LEU A 53 -16.49 -8.81 -16.01
C LEU A 53 -15.03 -8.58 -16.47
N PRO A 54 -14.57 -9.22 -17.56
CA PRO A 54 -13.15 -9.22 -17.94
C PRO A 54 -12.59 -7.82 -18.27
N ASP A 55 -13.46 -6.87 -18.60
CA ASP A 55 -13.10 -5.48 -18.91
C ASP A 55 -13.05 -4.58 -17.65
N GLN A 56 -13.23 -5.14 -16.46
CA GLN A 56 -13.20 -4.39 -15.20
C GLN A 56 -12.15 -4.96 -14.23
N GLU A 57 -11.68 -4.13 -13.30
CA GLU A 57 -10.75 -4.56 -12.25
C GLU A 57 -11.49 -4.84 -10.93
N PRO A 58 -11.17 -5.95 -10.23
CA PRO A 58 -11.71 -6.20 -8.91
C PRO A 58 -11.28 -5.12 -7.92
N ALA A 59 -12.21 -4.61 -7.11
CA ALA A 59 -11.88 -3.65 -6.05
C ALA A 59 -10.96 -4.22 -4.96
N LEU A 60 -10.88 -5.54 -4.84
CA LEU A 60 -9.96 -6.26 -3.95
C LEU A 60 -9.46 -7.52 -4.66
N THR A 61 -8.14 -7.68 -4.67
CA THR A 61 -7.42 -8.85 -5.20
C THR A 61 -6.73 -9.59 -4.06
N CYS A 62 -6.37 -10.86 -4.26
CA CYS A 62 -5.56 -11.61 -3.30
C CYS A 62 -4.20 -10.94 -3.11
N TYR A 63 -3.69 -10.29 -4.17
CA TYR A 63 -2.48 -9.48 -4.12
C TYR A 63 -2.64 -8.26 -3.19
N THR A 64 -3.63 -7.40 -3.44
CA THR A 64 -3.86 -6.20 -2.62
C THR A 64 -4.17 -6.58 -1.17
N LEU A 65 -4.93 -7.66 -0.94
CA LEU A 65 -5.12 -8.19 0.42
C LEU A 65 -3.80 -8.55 1.10
N GLY A 66 -2.89 -9.23 0.39
CA GLY A 66 -1.56 -9.55 0.90
C GLY A 66 -0.78 -8.29 1.29
N LEU A 67 -0.88 -7.22 0.49
CA LEU A 67 -0.24 -5.94 0.80
C LEU A 67 -0.77 -5.30 2.09
N LEU A 68 -2.07 -5.43 2.36
CA LEU A 68 -2.73 -4.87 3.53
C LEU A 68 -2.52 -5.72 4.80
N ALA A 69 -2.46 -7.04 4.64
CA ALA A 69 -2.48 -7.99 5.75
C ALA A 69 -1.10 -8.23 6.38
N PHE A 70 -0.02 -8.01 5.64
CA PHE A 70 1.33 -8.36 6.07
C PHE A 70 2.30 -7.18 6.01
N SER A 71 3.30 -7.21 6.89
CA SER A 71 4.35 -6.20 6.91
C SER A 71 5.25 -6.32 5.68
N GLN A 72 5.54 -5.19 5.05
CA GLN A 72 6.34 -5.09 3.83
C GLN A 72 7.51 -4.13 4.04
N THR A 73 8.37 -4.47 4.99
CA THR A 73 9.62 -3.71 5.21
C THR A 73 10.72 -4.26 4.32
N LEU A 74 11.51 -3.36 3.74
CA LEU A 74 12.58 -3.71 2.82
C LEU A 74 13.91 -3.20 3.35
N ASP A 75 14.91 -4.09 3.41
CA ASP A 75 16.29 -3.71 3.75
C ASP A 75 16.98 -3.11 2.52
N ILE A 76 17.28 -1.81 2.60
CA ILE A 76 17.94 -1.03 1.54
C ILE A 76 19.46 -0.90 1.73
N THR A 77 20.06 -1.68 2.64
CA THR A 77 21.50 -1.62 2.96
C THR A 77 22.38 -1.78 1.72
N SER A 78 22.11 -2.79 0.88
CA SER A 78 22.88 -3.01 -0.36
C SER A 78 22.78 -1.85 -1.33
N ALA A 79 21.60 -1.22 -1.45
CA ALA A 79 21.38 -0.07 -2.31
C ALA A 79 22.16 1.15 -1.80
N LYS A 80 22.10 1.43 -0.48
CA LYS A 80 22.84 2.52 0.16
C LYS A 80 24.35 2.39 -0.06
N ILE A 81 24.92 1.21 0.16
CA ILE A 81 26.37 1.00 0.11
C ILE A 81 26.88 1.00 -1.33
N LYS A 82 26.25 0.24 -2.22
CA LYS A 82 26.81 -0.03 -3.56
C LYS A 82 26.34 0.96 -4.61
N LEU A 83 25.10 1.42 -4.51
CA LEU A 83 24.52 2.39 -5.44
C LEU A 83 24.62 3.82 -4.93
N ARG A 84 25.07 4.04 -3.69
CA ARG A 84 24.99 5.34 -2.99
C ARG A 84 23.55 5.87 -3.00
N TYR A 85 22.58 4.96 -2.92
CA TYR A 85 21.17 5.30 -2.95
C TYR A 85 20.76 6.02 -1.65
N GLU A 86 20.16 7.19 -1.79
CA GLU A 86 19.61 7.99 -0.70
C GLU A 86 18.17 8.38 -1.07
N PRO A 87 17.16 8.01 -0.25
CA PRO A 87 15.78 8.44 -0.45
C PRO A 87 15.68 9.97 -0.44
N GLY A 88 15.19 10.56 -1.52
CA GLY A 88 15.10 12.03 -1.66
C GLY A 88 13.84 12.67 -1.09
N ILE A 89 12.83 11.85 -0.74
CA ILE A 89 11.53 12.30 -0.24
C ILE A 89 11.17 11.44 0.97
N SER A 90 10.83 12.08 2.09
CA SER A 90 10.35 11.39 3.29
C SER A 90 8.88 10.96 3.13
N ILE A 91 8.38 10.07 4.00
CA ILE A 91 6.95 9.69 3.96
C ILE A 91 6.06 10.92 4.08
N GLU A 92 6.38 11.82 5.02
CA GLU A 92 5.54 12.99 5.30
C GLU A 92 5.47 13.95 4.11
N GLN A 93 6.62 14.21 3.46
CA GLN A 93 6.67 15.00 2.24
C GLN A 93 5.86 14.34 1.11
N GLY A 94 5.99 13.03 0.93
CA GLY A 94 5.22 12.30 -0.06
C GLY A 94 3.71 12.35 0.19
N LEU A 95 3.28 12.29 1.45
CA LEU A 95 1.87 12.48 1.82
C LEU A 95 1.38 13.90 1.50
N ASP A 96 2.19 14.92 1.79
CA ASP A 96 1.84 16.31 1.48
C ASP A 96 1.72 16.53 -0.04
N GLU A 97 2.69 16.08 -0.82
CA GLU A 97 2.67 16.15 -2.28
C GLU A 97 1.44 15.43 -2.87
N PHE A 98 1.14 14.22 -2.36
CA PHE A 98 -0.04 13.47 -2.78
C PHE A 98 -1.35 14.22 -2.47
N VAL A 99 -1.47 14.82 -1.28
CA VAL A 99 -2.66 15.59 -0.89
C VAL A 99 -2.87 16.81 -1.78
N GLN A 100 -1.79 17.48 -2.18
CA GLN A 100 -1.86 18.57 -3.14
C GLN A 100 -2.36 18.08 -4.51
N TYR A 101 -1.79 16.98 -5.01
CA TYR A 101 -2.21 16.37 -6.27
C TYR A 101 -3.67 15.92 -6.25
N TRP A 102 -4.13 15.31 -5.16
CA TRP A 102 -5.49 14.78 -5.02
C TRP A 102 -6.58 15.87 -5.03
N LYS A 103 -6.25 17.09 -4.59
CA LYS A 103 -7.19 18.21 -4.53
C LYS A 103 -7.31 18.97 -5.86
N LEU A 104 -6.44 18.71 -6.83
CA LEU A 104 -6.52 19.23 -8.20
C LEU A 104 -7.64 18.52 -8.98
#